data_AF-A0A7D8YGJ4-F1
#
_entry.id   AF-A0A7D8YGJ4-F1
#
_cell.length_a   1.000
_cell.length_b   1.000
_cell.length_c   1.000
_cell.angle_alpha   90.00
_cell.angle_beta   90.00
_cell.angle_gamma   90.00
#
_symmetry.space_group_name_H-M   'P 1'
#
loop_
_entity.id
_entity.type
_entity.pdbx_description
1 polymer ?
#
loop_
_entity_poly.entity_id
_entity_poly.type
_entity_poly.pdbx_seq_one_letter_code
_entity_poly.pdbx_strand_id
1 'polypeptide(L)'
;MPPMPNPPAPTDAPAPRLYDLDADELMASEQFSDRVSLLPGERAQLNAGERLRILWGQDMLRDVLDGRYRAVVCGVNDADNAHGIIAQLVSLVTTSQWSPQSVTSFAKMFQESVSVHARDDREPYILKYDLDSLMIFALLRPRGREHFTVQDLSRGFATVTKMLAGRAERRPVASVSFLGARSNRLVDEEGREPSFETVCRTMYDSGFRGDVYPSPALWQFGHVGVFPSYPFPEGVARMREGSS
;
A
#
# COMPACT_ATOMS: atom_id res chain seq x y z
N MET A 1 39.44 34.88 -36.69
CA MET A 1 38.78 35.38 -35.48
C MET A 1 38.82 34.26 -34.45
N PRO A 2 39.44 34.46 -33.27
CA PRO A 2 39.36 33.50 -32.18
C PRO A 2 37.92 33.43 -31.65
N PRO A 3 37.45 32.25 -31.19
CA PRO A 3 36.12 32.12 -30.61
C PRO A 3 36.03 32.94 -29.31
N MET A 4 34.93 33.69 -29.17
CA MET A 4 34.61 34.42 -27.95
C MET A 4 34.45 33.44 -26.78
N PRO A 5 34.96 33.77 -25.58
CA PRO A 5 34.72 32.96 -24.39
C PRO A 5 33.23 32.94 -24.07
N ASN A 6 32.72 31.77 -23.71
CA ASN A 6 31.35 31.61 -23.23
C ASN A 6 31.09 32.51 -22.01
N PRO A 7 29.89 33.09 -21.87
CA PRO A 7 29.52 33.81 -20.66
C PRO A 7 29.61 32.88 -19.45
N PRO A 8 29.98 33.40 -18.26
CA PRO A 8 30.02 32.62 -17.04
C PRO A 8 28.64 32.05 -16.74
N ALA A 9 28.60 30.79 -16.32
CA ALA A 9 27.39 30.12 -15.89
C ALA A 9 26.70 30.92 -14.76
N PRO A 10 25.36 30.92 -14.68
CA PRO A 10 24.64 31.63 -13.63
C PRO A 10 25.10 31.15 -12.26
N THR A 11 25.44 32.11 -11.41
CA THR A 11 25.84 31.98 -10.00
C THR A 11 24.95 31.00 -9.24
N ASP A 12 25.59 30.06 -8.54
CA ASP A 12 24.98 29.09 -7.63
C ASP A 12 24.00 29.76 -6.67
N ALA A 13 22.70 29.57 -6.93
CA ALA A 13 21.70 29.82 -5.90
C ALA A 13 22.01 28.87 -4.72
N PRO A 14 21.98 29.33 -3.47
CA PRO A 14 22.23 28.46 -2.33
C PRO A 14 21.23 27.31 -2.38
N ALA A 15 21.74 26.07 -2.24
CA ALA A 15 20.92 24.88 -2.25
C ALA A 15 19.81 25.00 -1.17
N PRO A 16 18.60 24.49 -1.46
CA PRO A 16 17.53 24.50 -0.47
C PRO A 16 17.95 23.72 0.78
N ARG A 17 17.74 24.30 1.97
CA ARG A 17 17.97 23.66 3.26
C ARG A 17 16.74 22.89 3.70
N LEU A 18 16.94 21.71 4.28
CA LEU A 18 15.85 20.83 4.70
C LEU A 18 15.45 21.08 6.17
N TYR A 19 16.44 21.25 7.05
CA TYR A 19 16.26 21.49 8.47
C TYR A 19 16.78 22.88 8.87
N ASP A 20 16.28 23.37 10.01
CA ASP A 20 16.80 24.58 10.63
C ASP A 20 18.25 24.35 11.11
N LEU A 21 19.05 25.43 11.09
CA LEU A 21 20.45 25.42 11.53
C LEU A 21 21.31 24.42 10.73
N ASP A 22 22.28 23.78 11.38
CA ASP A 22 23.23 22.84 10.78
C ASP A 22 22.72 21.38 10.84
N ALA A 23 21.41 21.18 11.05
CA ALA A 23 20.83 19.85 11.17
C ALA A 23 20.93 19.05 9.86
N ASP A 24 21.03 19.70 8.70
CA ASP A 24 21.31 19.03 7.42
C ASP A 24 22.65 18.27 7.46
N GLU A 25 23.68 18.82 8.12
CA GLU A 25 24.99 18.19 8.28
C GLU A 25 24.95 17.05 9.30
N LEU A 26 24.18 17.22 10.38
CA LEU A 26 23.98 16.19 11.40
C LEU A 26 23.16 15.00 10.90
N MET A 27 22.30 15.23 9.90
CA MET A 27 21.44 14.21 9.29
C MET A 27 22.09 13.57 8.04
N ALA A 28 23.37 13.86 7.77
CA ALA A 28 24.10 13.28 6.65
C ALA A 28 24.16 11.74 6.73
N SER A 29 23.60 11.09 5.71
CA SER A 29 23.06 9.73 5.77
C SER A 29 24.06 8.56 5.76
N GLU A 30 25.36 8.77 5.97
CA GLU A 30 26.36 7.72 5.72
C GLU A 30 26.35 6.56 6.73
N GLN A 31 25.54 6.61 7.80
CA GLN A 31 25.58 5.63 8.90
C GLN A 31 24.26 4.90 9.22
N PHE A 32 23.18 5.08 8.45
CA PHE A 32 21.87 4.47 8.78
C PHE A 32 21.52 3.30 7.85
N SER A 33 21.26 2.12 8.44
CA SER A 33 20.80 0.92 7.71
C SER A 33 19.38 1.04 7.18
N ASP A 34 18.58 1.91 7.79
CA ASP A 34 17.13 2.04 7.54
C ASP A 34 16.85 3.38 6.85
N ARG A 35 17.23 3.49 5.58
CA ARG A 35 16.93 4.68 4.75
C ARG A 35 16.16 4.29 3.50
N VAL A 36 15.34 5.20 2.98
CA VAL A 36 14.67 5.06 1.68
C VAL A 36 15.02 6.27 0.82
N SER A 37 15.56 6.03 -0.36
CA SER A 37 15.89 7.09 -1.33
C SER A 37 14.70 7.31 -2.26
N LEU A 38 14.02 8.45 -2.13
CA LEU A 38 12.89 8.78 -3.01
C LEU A 38 13.39 9.36 -4.34
N LEU A 39 13.00 8.72 -5.44
CA LEU A 39 13.22 9.21 -6.79
C LEU A 39 12.04 10.08 -7.23
N PRO A 40 12.30 11.19 -7.95
CA PRO A 40 11.23 12.02 -8.46
C PRO A 40 10.40 11.25 -9.49
N GLY A 41 9.07 11.37 -9.40
CA GLY A 41 8.17 10.87 -10.44
C GLY A 41 8.21 11.75 -11.70
N GLU A 42 7.70 11.22 -12.81
CA GLU A 42 7.49 12.01 -14.02
C GLU A 42 6.49 13.15 -13.76
N ARG A 43 6.86 14.36 -14.20
CA ARG A 43 6.00 15.54 -14.24
C ARG A 43 5.01 15.42 -15.40
N ALA A 44 4.02 14.52 -15.26
CA ALA A 44 2.91 14.42 -16.22
C ALA A 44 1.75 15.36 -15.82
N GLN A 45 0.77 15.51 -16.73
CA GLN A 45 -0.48 16.21 -16.41
C GLN A 45 -1.15 15.60 -15.17
N LEU A 46 -1.59 16.46 -14.26
CA LEU A 46 -2.20 16.07 -12.99
C LEU A 46 -3.68 15.77 -13.22
N ASN A 47 -4.03 14.50 -13.31
CA ASN A 47 -5.41 14.06 -13.32
C ASN A 47 -5.76 13.38 -12.00
N ALA A 48 -6.88 13.79 -11.41
CA ALA A 48 -7.33 13.27 -10.12
C ALA A 48 -7.64 11.78 -10.22
N GLY A 49 -7.12 10.99 -9.27
CA GLY A 49 -7.42 9.56 -9.17
C GLY A 49 -6.77 8.70 -10.25
N GLU A 50 -5.72 9.17 -10.92
CA GLU A 50 -5.03 8.36 -11.94
C GLU A 50 -3.87 7.52 -11.41
N ARG A 51 -3.44 7.72 -10.16
CA ARG A 51 -2.26 7.05 -9.61
C ARG A 51 -2.55 6.44 -8.25
N LEU A 52 -1.80 5.39 -7.92
CA LEU A 52 -1.59 4.99 -6.52
C LEU A 52 -0.55 5.91 -5.92
N ARG A 53 -0.75 6.35 -4.69
CA ARG A 53 0.30 7.00 -3.88
C ARG A 53 0.95 5.95 -3.00
N ILE A 54 2.26 5.99 -2.88
CA ILE A 54 3.05 5.06 -2.08
C ILE A 54 3.66 5.82 -0.90
N LEU A 55 3.29 5.40 0.30
CA LEU A 55 3.49 6.17 1.54
C LEU A 55 4.74 5.67 2.27
N TRP A 56 5.90 5.85 1.63
CA TRP A 56 7.21 5.49 2.20
C TRP A 56 7.50 6.30 3.48
N GLY A 57 7.91 5.61 4.54
CA GLY A 57 8.28 6.23 5.82
C GLY A 57 7.12 6.85 6.60
N GLN A 58 5.87 6.64 6.17
CA GLN A 58 4.68 7.11 6.89
C GLN A 58 4.09 6.00 7.77
N ASP A 59 3.47 6.39 8.87
CA ASP A 59 2.79 5.49 9.79
C ASP A 59 1.27 5.51 9.53
N MET A 60 0.77 4.41 8.99
CA MET A 60 -0.63 4.23 8.68
C MET A 60 -1.54 4.37 9.91
N LEU A 61 -1.14 3.83 11.07
CA LEU A 61 -2.00 3.82 12.26
C LEU A 61 -2.22 5.24 12.74
N ARG A 62 -1.15 6.05 12.72
CA ARG A 62 -1.24 7.48 13.04
C ARG A 62 -2.12 8.22 12.04
N ASP A 63 -1.95 8.00 10.75
CA ASP A 63 -2.76 8.68 9.73
C ASP A 63 -4.25 8.30 9.82
N VAL A 64 -4.56 7.06 10.19
CA VAL A 64 -5.93 6.60 10.45
C VAL A 64 -6.51 7.28 11.69
N LEU A 65 -5.75 7.33 12.79
CA LEU A 65 -6.17 8.00 14.03
C LEU A 65 -6.41 9.50 13.82
N ASP A 66 -5.62 10.14 12.97
CA ASP A 66 -5.77 11.54 12.57
C ASP A 66 -6.96 11.77 11.61
N GLY A 67 -7.74 10.73 11.28
CA GLY A 67 -8.93 10.82 10.45
C GLY A 67 -8.65 11.10 8.97
N ARG A 68 -7.42 10.83 8.48
CA ARG A 68 -7.02 11.11 7.09
C ARG A 68 -7.67 10.16 6.09
N TYR A 69 -8.16 9.01 6.55
CA TYR A 69 -8.84 8.02 5.72
C TYR A 69 -10.24 7.72 6.24
N ARG A 70 -11.17 7.55 5.31
CA ARG A 70 -12.54 7.10 5.60
C ARG A 70 -12.71 5.60 5.36
N ALA A 71 -11.78 5.00 4.62
CA ALA A 71 -11.74 3.56 4.44
C ALA A 71 -10.33 3.00 4.39
N VAL A 72 -10.20 1.75 4.84
CA VAL A 72 -8.96 0.98 4.80
C VAL A 72 -9.20 -0.39 4.18
N VAL A 73 -8.27 -0.86 3.36
CA VAL A 73 -8.25 -2.21 2.79
C VAL A 73 -7.15 -3.03 3.45
N CYS A 74 -7.48 -4.25 3.90
CA CYS A 74 -6.51 -5.19 4.46
C CYS A 74 -6.94 -6.65 4.27
N GLY A 75 -6.05 -7.60 4.52
CA GLY A 75 -6.37 -9.03 4.52
C GLY A 75 -6.82 -9.54 5.89
N VAL A 76 -7.74 -10.50 5.90
CA VAL A 76 -8.19 -11.27 7.07
C VAL A 76 -8.34 -12.75 6.75
N ASN A 77 -8.37 -13.60 7.78
CA ASN A 77 -8.67 -15.02 7.66
C ASN A 77 -9.66 -15.47 8.74
N ASP A 78 -10.06 -16.74 8.71
CA ASP A 78 -11.02 -17.36 9.62
C ASP A 78 -10.39 -18.11 10.81
N ALA A 79 -9.05 -18.06 10.94
CA ALA A 79 -8.31 -18.79 11.96
C ALA A 79 -7.78 -17.88 13.08
N ASP A 80 -6.98 -16.87 12.73
CA ASP A 80 -6.41 -15.91 13.67
C ASP A 80 -6.03 -14.59 12.97
N ASN A 81 -6.59 -13.49 13.45
CA ASN A 81 -6.28 -12.13 13.01
C ASN A 81 -5.64 -11.26 14.11
N ALA A 82 -5.37 -11.80 15.30
CA ALA A 82 -4.96 -11.02 16.48
C ALA A 82 -3.65 -10.24 16.30
N HIS A 83 -2.79 -10.70 15.39
CA HIS A 83 -1.49 -10.09 15.09
C HIS A 83 -1.49 -9.29 13.78
N GLY A 84 -2.62 -9.23 13.08
CA GLY A 84 -2.77 -8.49 11.83
C GLY A 84 -3.01 -7.00 12.05
N ILE A 85 -2.91 -6.21 10.98
CA ILE A 85 -3.24 -4.78 11.02
C ILE A 85 -4.68 -4.54 11.49
N ILE A 86 -5.62 -5.43 11.13
CA ILE A 86 -7.02 -5.26 11.53
C ILE A 86 -7.20 -5.27 13.04
N ALA A 87 -6.47 -6.14 13.77
CA ALA A 87 -6.53 -6.18 15.23
C ALA A 87 -6.01 -4.88 15.85
N GLN A 88 -4.96 -4.29 15.26
CA GLN A 88 -4.44 -2.99 15.68
C GLN A 88 -5.46 -1.88 15.41
N LEU A 89 -6.06 -1.83 14.21
CA LEU A 89 -7.07 -0.83 13.85
C LEU A 89 -8.30 -0.88 14.76
N VAL A 90 -8.89 -2.06 14.98
CA VAL A 90 -10.09 -2.18 15.83
C VAL A 90 -9.79 -1.92 17.31
N SER A 91 -8.54 -2.14 17.75
CA SER A 91 -8.13 -1.85 19.14
C SER A 91 -7.83 -0.38 19.36
N LEU A 92 -7.36 0.33 18.33
CA LEU A 92 -7.00 1.75 18.39
C LEU A 92 -8.20 2.67 18.25
N VAL A 93 -9.20 2.29 17.45
CA VAL A 93 -10.43 3.08 17.29
C VAL A 93 -11.37 2.79 18.44
N THR A 94 -11.38 3.66 19.45
CA THR A 94 -12.14 3.45 20.71
C THR A 94 -13.65 3.38 20.54
N THR A 95 -14.20 3.88 19.42
CA THR A 95 -15.62 3.80 19.07
C THR A 95 -16.00 2.49 18.39
N SER A 96 -15.02 1.62 18.10
CA SER A 96 -15.24 0.34 17.44
C SER A 96 -16.12 -0.59 18.28
N GLN A 97 -17.16 -1.14 17.68
CA GLN A 97 -17.91 -2.27 18.25
C GLN A 97 -17.18 -3.61 18.08
N TRP A 98 -16.08 -3.61 17.30
CA TRP A 98 -15.29 -4.78 16.98
C TRP A 98 -14.11 -4.89 17.93
N SER A 99 -13.92 -6.09 18.47
CA SER A 99 -12.68 -6.56 19.09
C SER A 99 -11.89 -7.47 18.13
N PRO A 100 -10.58 -7.66 18.33
CA PRO A 100 -9.78 -8.61 17.55
C PRO A 100 -10.38 -10.02 17.49
N GLN A 101 -10.99 -10.48 18.59
CA GLN A 101 -11.66 -11.77 18.67
C GLN A 101 -12.92 -11.79 17.81
N SER A 102 -13.77 -10.76 17.92
CA SER A 102 -15.01 -10.66 17.16
C SER A 102 -14.80 -10.60 15.64
N VAL A 103 -13.69 -9.99 15.18
CA VAL A 103 -13.27 -9.99 13.77
C VAL A 103 -13.05 -11.42 13.28
N THR A 104 -12.30 -12.21 14.03
CA THR A 104 -12.01 -13.61 13.67
C THR A 104 -13.28 -14.47 13.73
N SER A 105 -14.10 -14.30 14.77
CA SER A 105 -15.39 -15.01 14.89
C SER A 105 -16.34 -14.69 13.75
N PHE A 106 -16.43 -13.43 13.33
CA PHE A 106 -17.27 -13.01 12.21
C PHE A 106 -16.77 -13.58 10.88
N ALA A 107 -15.45 -13.51 10.61
CA ALA A 107 -14.86 -14.10 9.43
C ALA A 107 -15.13 -15.60 9.33
N LYS A 108 -15.01 -16.32 10.45
CA LYS A 108 -15.31 -17.75 10.55
C LYS A 108 -16.79 -18.07 10.31
N MET A 109 -17.70 -17.36 10.98
CA MET A 109 -19.15 -17.53 10.79
C MET A 109 -19.56 -17.27 9.35
N PHE A 110 -19.02 -16.21 8.72
CA PHE A 110 -19.27 -15.90 7.33
C PHE A 110 -18.81 -17.03 6.41
N GLN A 111 -17.57 -17.50 6.57
CA GLN A 111 -17.00 -18.63 5.85
C GLN A 111 -17.84 -19.91 5.96
N GLU A 112 -18.36 -20.21 7.15
CA GLU A 112 -19.24 -21.36 7.38
C GLU A 112 -20.60 -21.16 6.69
N SER A 113 -21.19 -19.96 6.74
CA SER A 113 -22.50 -19.69 6.15
C SER A 113 -22.53 -19.74 4.62
N VAL A 114 -21.47 -19.26 3.95
CA VAL A 114 -21.44 -19.17 2.48
C VAL A 114 -21.09 -20.51 1.83
N SER A 115 -20.40 -21.39 2.57
CA SER A 115 -20.07 -22.75 2.12
C SER A 115 -21.31 -23.62 1.81
N VAL A 116 -22.50 -23.20 2.23
CA VAL A 116 -23.79 -23.87 1.98
C VAL A 116 -24.37 -23.51 0.59
N HIS A 117 -24.04 -22.35 0.02
CA HIS A 117 -24.71 -21.81 -1.18
C HIS A 117 -23.77 -21.58 -2.39
N ALA A 118 -22.44 -21.68 -2.21
CA ALA A 118 -21.48 -21.25 -3.22
C ALA A 118 -20.25 -22.17 -3.31
N ARG A 119 -20.46 -23.49 -3.49
CA ARG A 119 -19.38 -24.50 -3.57
C ARG A 119 -18.35 -24.24 -4.68
N ASP A 120 -18.72 -23.48 -5.71
CA ASP A 120 -17.86 -23.16 -6.86
C ASP A 120 -17.37 -21.71 -6.90
N ASP A 121 -17.79 -20.86 -5.96
CA ASP A 121 -17.39 -19.45 -5.97
C ASP A 121 -15.98 -19.29 -5.38
N ARG A 122 -15.03 -19.01 -6.26
CA ARG A 122 -13.62 -18.76 -5.94
C ARG A 122 -13.34 -17.28 -5.73
N GLU A 123 -14.35 -16.41 -5.75
CA GLU A 123 -14.14 -15.00 -5.46
C GLU A 123 -13.76 -14.77 -3.99
N PRO A 124 -12.70 -13.98 -3.72
CA PRO A 124 -12.38 -13.59 -2.36
C PRO A 124 -13.44 -12.63 -1.86
N TYR A 125 -14.09 -13.01 -0.76
CA TYR A 125 -15.13 -12.19 -0.14
C TYR A 125 -14.53 -10.94 0.52
N ILE A 126 -15.27 -9.84 0.46
CA ILE A 126 -14.93 -8.61 1.18
C ILE A 126 -15.85 -8.47 2.39
N LEU A 127 -15.27 -8.62 3.58
CA LEU A 127 -15.96 -8.36 4.84
C LEU A 127 -15.89 -6.86 5.16
N LYS A 128 -17.00 -6.29 5.63
CA LYS A 128 -17.07 -4.90 6.06
C LYS A 128 -17.05 -4.86 7.58
N TYR A 129 -16.12 -4.09 8.14
CA TYR A 129 -16.13 -3.75 9.56
C TYR A 129 -16.29 -2.24 9.68
N ASP A 130 -17.41 -1.83 10.24
CA ASP A 130 -17.72 -0.42 10.51
C ASP A 130 -17.20 -0.04 11.89
N LEU A 131 -16.27 0.92 11.94
CA LEU A 131 -15.66 1.47 13.16
C LEU A 131 -16.13 2.92 13.38
N ASP A 132 -17.34 3.25 12.90
CA ASP A 132 -18.00 4.56 12.97
C ASP A 132 -17.36 5.60 12.02
N SER A 133 -16.16 6.08 12.36
CA SER A 133 -15.44 7.07 11.53
C SER A 133 -14.63 6.43 10.39
N LEU A 134 -14.44 5.10 10.44
CA LEU A 134 -13.61 4.33 9.52
C LEU A 134 -14.34 3.06 9.06
N MET A 135 -14.36 2.84 7.74
CA MET A 135 -14.83 1.59 7.14
C MET A 135 -13.66 0.68 6.74
N ILE A 136 -13.58 -0.54 7.27
CA ILE A 136 -12.60 -1.52 6.83
C ILE A 136 -13.23 -2.43 5.77
N PHE A 137 -12.60 -2.50 4.59
CA PHE A 137 -12.85 -3.49 3.55
C PHE A 137 -11.81 -4.60 3.65
N ALA A 138 -12.18 -5.69 4.32
CA ALA A 138 -11.29 -6.78 4.62
C ALA A 138 -11.41 -7.92 3.59
N LEU A 139 -10.35 -8.14 2.81
CA LEU A 139 -10.24 -9.29 1.90
C LEU A 139 -10.14 -10.56 2.74
N LEU A 140 -11.10 -11.46 2.59
CA LEU A 140 -11.14 -12.73 3.31
C LEU A 140 -10.35 -13.80 2.56
N ARG A 141 -9.40 -14.42 3.24
CA ARG A 141 -8.60 -15.52 2.68
C ARG A 141 -9.53 -16.67 2.27
N PRO A 142 -9.39 -17.19 1.02
CA PRO A 142 -10.23 -18.29 0.56
C PRO A 142 -10.15 -19.50 1.50
N ARG A 143 -11.27 -20.21 1.65
CA ARG A 143 -11.38 -21.34 2.58
C ARG A 143 -10.36 -22.41 2.26
N GLY A 144 -9.76 -22.97 3.31
CA GLY A 144 -8.80 -24.09 3.18
C GLY A 144 -7.47 -23.71 2.53
N ARG A 145 -7.23 -22.41 2.26
CA ARG A 145 -5.92 -21.92 1.82
C ARG A 145 -5.15 -21.31 2.97
N GLU A 146 -3.83 -21.46 2.93
CA GLU A 146 -2.91 -20.83 3.89
C GLU A 146 -2.47 -19.42 3.49
N HIS A 147 -2.65 -19.04 2.23
CA HIS A 147 -2.19 -17.78 1.67
C HIS A 147 -3.21 -17.22 0.66
N PHE A 148 -3.11 -15.93 0.40
CA PHE A 148 -3.68 -15.29 -0.78
C PHE A 148 -2.79 -15.54 -2.00
N THR A 149 -3.39 -15.58 -3.18
CA THR A 149 -2.65 -15.48 -4.44
C THR A 149 -2.75 -14.08 -5.04
N VAL A 150 -1.88 -13.74 -5.99
CA VAL A 150 -2.00 -12.51 -6.80
C VAL A 150 -3.37 -12.40 -7.48
N GLN A 151 -3.95 -13.53 -7.87
CA GLN A 151 -5.28 -13.55 -8.49
C GLN A 151 -6.38 -13.25 -7.46
N ASP A 152 -6.26 -13.75 -6.23
CA ASP A 152 -7.16 -13.38 -5.13
C ASP A 152 -7.05 -11.88 -4.84
N LEU A 153 -5.83 -11.33 -4.81
CA LEU A 153 -5.60 -9.90 -4.64
C LEU A 153 -6.30 -9.10 -5.76
N SER A 154 -6.10 -9.50 -7.02
CA SER A 154 -6.72 -8.84 -8.18
C SER A 154 -8.24 -8.80 -8.06
N ARG A 155 -8.88 -9.94 -7.81
CA ARG A 155 -10.34 -10.03 -7.68
C ARG A 155 -10.84 -9.22 -6.47
N GLY A 156 -10.16 -9.32 -5.34
CA GLY A 156 -10.51 -8.59 -4.12
C GLY A 156 -10.50 -7.08 -4.34
N PHE A 157 -9.43 -6.54 -4.94
CA PHE A 157 -9.35 -5.12 -5.26
C PHE A 157 -10.35 -4.67 -6.32
N ALA A 158 -10.66 -5.52 -7.31
CA ALA A 158 -11.70 -5.20 -8.28
C ALA A 158 -13.07 -5.05 -7.60
N THR A 159 -13.38 -5.94 -6.65
CA THR A 159 -14.61 -5.87 -5.84
C THR A 159 -14.60 -4.64 -4.93
N VAL A 160 -13.50 -4.35 -4.23
CA VAL A 160 -13.36 -3.12 -3.42
C VAL A 160 -13.56 -1.86 -4.27
N THR A 161 -12.97 -1.79 -5.45
CA THR A 161 -13.15 -0.66 -6.39
C THR A 161 -14.62 -0.47 -6.74
N LYS A 162 -15.35 -1.55 -7.07
CA LYS A 162 -16.80 -1.50 -7.31
C LYS A 162 -17.57 -1.02 -6.07
N MET A 163 -17.17 -1.45 -4.86
CA MET A 163 -17.80 -1.04 -3.60
C MET A 163 -17.54 0.43 -3.23
N LEU A 164 -16.45 1.01 -3.72
CA LEU A 164 -16.08 2.42 -3.55
C LEU A 164 -16.66 3.32 -4.67
N ALA A 165 -17.10 2.75 -5.79
CA ALA A 165 -17.64 3.51 -6.90
C ALA A 165 -18.86 4.34 -6.48
N GLY A 166 -18.86 5.64 -6.82
CA GLY A 166 -19.92 6.58 -6.45
C GLY A 166 -20.01 6.93 -4.96
N ARG A 167 -19.06 6.48 -4.13
CA ARG A 167 -19.05 6.68 -2.67
C ARG A 167 -17.95 7.66 -2.25
N ALA A 168 -18.12 8.93 -2.61
CA ALA A 168 -17.13 9.97 -2.30
C ALA A 168 -16.90 10.13 -0.79
N GLU A 169 -17.92 9.89 0.02
CA GLU A 169 -17.88 9.91 1.49
C GLU A 169 -16.95 8.84 2.10
N ARG A 170 -16.58 7.82 1.32
CA ARG A 170 -15.65 6.75 1.72
C ARG A 170 -14.21 7.05 1.34
N ARG A 171 -13.93 8.19 0.70
CA ARG A 171 -12.57 8.63 0.34
C ARG A 171 -12.05 9.66 1.36
N PRO A 172 -10.73 9.75 1.57
CA PRO A 172 -9.65 8.95 0.98
C PRO A 172 -9.62 7.48 1.47
N VAL A 173 -9.01 6.60 0.68
CA VAL A 173 -8.85 5.16 0.99
C VAL A 173 -7.38 4.77 1.03
N ALA A 174 -6.99 4.03 2.06
CA ALA A 174 -5.66 3.43 2.18
C ALA A 174 -5.71 1.90 2.06
N SER A 175 -4.60 1.30 1.66
CA SER A 175 -4.34 -0.13 1.78
C SER A 175 -2.99 -0.37 2.47
N VAL A 176 -2.94 -1.39 3.32
CA VAL A 176 -1.65 -1.97 3.71
C VAL A 176 -1.03 -2.76 2.57
N SER A 177 0.29 -2.92 2.61
CA SER A 177 0.96 -3.97 1.88
C SER A 177 0.53 -5.34 2.39
N PHE A 178 0.34 -6.28 1.46
CA PHE A 178 0.14 -7.69 1.76
C PHE A 178 1.47 -8.46 1.87
N LEU A 179 2.60 -7.77 1.68
CA LEU A 179 3.95 -8.33 1.77
C LEU A 179 4.50 -8.31 3.20
N GLY A 180 5.30 -9.31 3.55
CA GLY A 180 5.81 -9.54 4.90
C GLY A 180 4.74 -9.96 5.91
N ALA A 181 3.51 -10.22 5.45
CA ALA A 181 2.40 -10.59 6.31
C ALA A 181 2.53 -12.04 6.78
N ARG A 182 2.57 -12.26 8.10
CA ARG A 182 2.67 -13.62 8.68
C ARG A 182 1.36 -14.41 8.56
N SER A 183 0.25 -13.83 9.00
CA SER A 183 -1.04 -14.53 9.04
C SER A 183 -1.75 -14.58 7.70
N ASN A 184 -1.47 -13.61 6.81
CA ASN A 184 -2.14 -13.42 5.52
C ASN A 184 -1.10 -13.28 4.40
N ARG A 185 -0.22 -14.29 4.27
CA ARG A 185 0.80 -14.34 3.23
C ARG A 185 0.19 -14.17 1.84
N LEU A 186 0.89 -13.47 0.97
CA LEU A 186 0.59 -13.36 -0.45
C LEU A 186 1.65 -14.11 -1.24
N VAL A 187 1.24 -14.95 -2.19
CA VAL A 187 2.15 -15.68 -3.06
C VAL A 187 1.84 -15.48 -4.55
N ASP A 188 2.88 -15.61 -5.38
CA ASP A 188 2.81 -15.69 -6.84
C ASP A 188 2.51 -17.13 -7.32
N GLU A 189 2.56 -17.33 -8.64
CA GLU A 189 2.29 -18.61 -9.29
C GLU A 189 3.35 -19.67 -8.96
N GLU A 190 4.56 -19.26 -8.56
CA GLU A 190 5.62 -20.14 -8.10
C GLU A 190 5.60 -20.37 -6.58
N GLY A 191 4.59 -19.85 -5.87
CA GLY A 191 4.44 -20.00 -4.43
C GLY A 191 5.39 -19.13 -3.60
N ARG A 192 6.02 -18.11 -4.20
CA ARG A 192 6.92 -17.16 -3.54
C ARG A 192 6.22 -15.85 -3.24
N GLU A 193 6.75 -15.08 -2.30
CA GLU A 193 6.23 -13.74 -2.05
C GLU A 193 6.50 -12.82 -3.27
N PRO A 194 5.46 -12.18 -3.87
CA PRO A 194 5.64 -11.39 -5.08
C PRO A 194 6.37 -10.07 -4.79
N SER A 195 6.92 -9.46 -5.83
CA SER A 195 7.52 -8.12 -5.70
C SER A 195 6.48 -7.06 -5.33
N PHE A 196 6.93 -5.97 -4.69
CA PHE A 196 6.07 -4.83 -4.38
C PHE A 196 5.47 -4.18 -5.65
N GLU A 197 6.20 -4.19 -6.76
CA GLU A 197 5.68 -3.74 -8.05
C GLU A 197 4.55 -4.63 -8.56
N THR A 198 4.67 -5.96 -8.41
CA THR A 198 3.59 -6.88 -8.75
C THR A 198 2.33 -6.56 -7.95
N VAL A 199 2.46 -6.32 -6.64
CA VAL A 199 1.32 -5.91 -5.79
C VAL A 199 0.71 -4.58 -6.28
N CYS A 200 1.53 -3.55 -6.51
CA CYS A 200 1.04 -2.25 -6.98
C CYS A 200 0.34 -2.36 -8.34
N ARG A 201 0.94 -3.09 -9.29
CA ARG A 201 0.37 -3.37 -10.61
C ARG A 201 -0.98 -4.07 -10.48
N THR A 202 -1.06 -5.14 -9.71
CA THR A 202 -2.30 -5.88 -9.49
C THR A 202 -3.40 -4.99 -8.91
N MET A 203 -3.09 -4.16 -7.92
CA MET A 203 -4.07 -3.22 -7.35
C MET A 203 -4.52 -2.17 -8.38
N TYR A 204 -3.57 -1.62 -9.13
CA TYR A 204 -3.81 -0.60 -10.15
C TYR A 204 -4.65 -1.13 -11.32
N ASP A 205 -4.33 -2.31 -11.84
CA ASP A 205 -5.05 -2.96 -12.95
C ASP A 205 -6.47 -3.36 -12.52
N SER A 206 -6.66 -3.65 -11.22
CA SER A 206 -7.98 -3.84 -10.60
C SER A 206 -8.74 -2.53 -10.32
N GLY A 207 -8.23 -1.38 -10.77
CA GLY A 207 -8.89 -0.08 -10.70
C GLY A 207 -8.73 0.67 -9.37
N PHE A 208 -7.93 0.16 -8.43
CA PHE A 208 -7.70 0.85 -7.15
C PHE A 208 -6.81 2.08 -7.36
N ARG A 209 -7.14 3.19 -6.68
CA ARG A 209 -6.48 4.51 -6.83
C ARG A 209 -6.29 5.22 -5.49
N GLY A 210 -6.11 4.43 -4.43
CA GLY A 210 -5.87 4.92 -3.08
C GLY A 210 -4.39 5.00 -2.72
N ASP A 211 -4.16 5.22 -1.44
CA ASP A 211 -2.85 5.30 -0.82
C ASP A 211 -2.40 3.88 -0.40
N VAL A 212 -1.13 3.54 -0.60
CA VAL A 212 -0.55 2.23 -0.29
C VAL A 212 0.60 2.40 0.68
N TYR A 213 0.53 1.74 1.82
CA TYR A 213 1.60 1.69 2.81
C TYR A 213 2.50 0.47 2.54
N PRO A 214 3.78 0.67 2.18
CA PRO A 214 4.72 -0.43 2.02
C PRO A 214 4.90 -1.21 3.33
N SER A 215 5.34 -2.47 3.22
CA SER A 215 5.76 -3.24 4.40
C SER A 215 6.99 -2.58 5.03
N PRO A 216 7.10 -2.49 6.38
CA PRO A 216 8.29 -1.93 7.04
C PRO A 216 9.60 -2.59 6.61
N ALA A 217 9.59 -3.88 6.28
CA ALA A 217 10.77 -4.59 5.78
C ALA A 217 11.31 -4.02 4.45
N LEU A 218 10.46 -3.37 3.65
CA LEU A 218 10.88 -2.73 2.39
C LEU A 218 11.73 -1.47 2.63
N TRP A 219 11.77 -0.93 3.85
CA TRP A 219 12.54 0.27 4.17
C TRP A 219 14.03 -0.03 4.40
N GLN A 220 14.39 -1.31 4.51
CA GLN A 220 15.77 -1.76 4.73
C GLN A 220 16.61 -1.75 3.44
N PHE A 221 15.99 -1.53 2.28
CA PHE A 221 16.67 -1.49 0.98
C PHE A 221 17.22 -0.10 0.66
N GLY A 222 18.04 0.47 1.55
CA GLY A 222 18.58 1.84 1.41
C GLY A 222 19.58 2.07 0.27
N HIS A 223 19.88 1.02 -0.50
CA HIS A 223 20.67 1.07 -1.73
C HIS A 223 19.79 1.17 -2.99
N VAL A 224 18.46 1.01 -2.86
CA VAL A 224 17.51 1.08 -3.98
C VAL A 224 16.72 2.37 -3.92
N GLY A 225 16.70 3.13 -5.02
CA GLY A 225 15.81 4.27 -5.18
C GLY A 225 14.37 3.81 -5.43
N VAL A 226 13.39 4.42 -4.76
CA VAL A 226 11.96 4.06 -4.89
C VAL A 226 11.13 5.26 -5.34
N PHE A 227 10.01 4.98 -6.00
CA PHE A 227 9.07 6.03 -6.45
C PHE A 227 7.91 6.20 -5.47
N PRO A 228 7.37 7.43 -5.31
CA PRO A 228 6.25 7.72 -4.42
C PRO A 228 4.88 7.43 -5.05
N SER A 229 4.82 6.93 -6.28
CA SER A 229 3.57 6.63 -6.99
C SER A 229 3.72 5.49 -7.97
N TYR A 230 2.62 4.80 -8.25
CA TYR A 230 2.49 3.83 -9.32
C TYR A 230 1.38 4.27 -10.31
N PRO A 231 1.54 4.10 -11.64
CA PRO A 231 2.64 3.44 -12.36
C PRO A 231 4.00 4.14 -12.21
N PHE A 232 5.08 3.36 -12.31
CA PHE A 232 6.44 3.92 -12.30
C PHE A 232 6.75 4.61 -13.64
N PRO A 233 7.68 5.59 -13.65
CA PRO A 233 8.11 6.28 -14.87
C PRO A 233 8.54 5.35 -16.01
N GLU A 234 8.32 5.76 -17.26
CA GLU A 234 8.72 4.98 -18.45
C GLU A 234 10.23 4.72 -18.49
N GLY A 235 11.02 5.59 -17.86
CA GLY A 235 12.47 5.39 -17.70
C GLY A 235 12.82 4.04 -17.06
N VAL A 236 12.00 3.53 -16.13
CA VAL A 236 12.22 2.23 -15.50
C VAL A 236 12.05 1.08 -16.51
N ALA A 237 11.04 1.16 -17.39
CA ALA A 237 10.85 0.16 -18.45
C ALA A 237 12.02 0.17 -19.43
N ARG A 238 12.47 1.36 -19.87
CA ARG A 238 13.63 1.52 -20.76
C ARG A 238 14.93 0.98 -20.16
N MET A 239 15.15 1.18 -18.86
CA MET A 239 16.32 0.61 -18.16
C MET A 239 16.32 -0.92 -18.14
N ARG A 240 15.14 -1.56 -18.08
CA ARG A 240 15.02 -3.03 -18.16
C ARG A 240 15.40 -3.56 -19.53
N GLU A 241 14.90 -2.90 -20.58
CA GLU A 241 15.19 -3.28 -21.98
C GLU A 241 16.67 -3.15 -22.33
N GLY A 242 17.35 -2.12 -21.80
CA GLY A 242 18.78 -1.91 -22.02
C GLY A 242 19.72 -2.78 -21.16
N SER A 243 19.18 -3.57 -20.24
CA SER A 243 19.95 -4.47 -19.35
C SER A 243 19.91 -5.94 -19.78
N SER A 244 19.34 -6.23 -20.97
CA SER A 244 19.24 -7.58 -21.55
C SER A 244 20.30 -7.84 -22.62
#